data_AF-A0A905QWB1-F1
#
_entry.id   AF-A0A905QWB1-F1
#
_cell.length_a   1.000
_cell.length_b   1.000
_cell.length_c   1.000
_cell.angle_alpha   90.00
_cell.angle_beta   90.00
_cell.angle_gamma   90.00
#
_symmetry.space_group_name_H-M   'P 1'
#
loop_
_entity.id
_entity.type
_entity.pdbx_description
1 polymer ?
#
loop_
_entity_poly.entity_id
_entity_poly.type
_entity_poly.pdbx_seq_one_letter_code
_entity_poly.pdbx_strand_id
1 'polypeptide(L)'
;MASQRLEKFKRRNSEVNKIFISDEEKLSKQTPQDLIREWFKCICLRPSTNIECSNINCGFKAFGRVRRLCRAHPTVTYLLDLQMCPNCLQTVHELPSRNDEKY
;
A
#
# COMPACT_ATOMS: atom_id res chain seq x y z
N MET A 1 40.68 -16.68 -13.44
CA MET A 1 40.08 -15.39 -13.02
C MET A 1 38.70 -15.10 -13.66
N ALA A 2 38.21 -15.82 -14.67
CA ALA A 2 36.88 -15.56 -15.28
C ALA A 2 35.72 -16.38 -14.66
N SER A 3 36.03 -17.47 -13.94
CA SER A 3 35.05 -18.47 -13.51
C SER A 3 34.20 -18.05 -12.29
N GLN A 4 34.73 -17.19 -11.42
CA GLN A 4 34.00 -16.73 -10.22
C GLN A 4 32.92 -15.67 -10.54
N ARG A 5 32.96 -15.05 -11.73
CA ARG A 5 32.04 -13.97 -12.12
C ARG A 5 30.70 -14.52 -12.64
N LEU A 6 30.71 -15.71 -13.23
CA LEU A 6 29.52 -16.38 -13.77
C LEU A 6 28.65 -16.98 -12.66
N GLU A 7 29.23 -17.49 -11.58
CA GLU A 7 28.48 -18.04 -10.44
C GLU A 7 27.68 -16.98 -9.68
N LYS A 8 28.24 -15.76 -9.54
CA LYS A 8 27.53 -14.62 -8.92
C LYS A 8 26.36 -14.10 -9.77
N PHE A 9 26.35 -14.37 -11.07
CA PHE A 9 25.24 -14.02 -11.96
C PHE A 9 24.09 -15.02 -11.83
N LYS A 10 24.40 -16.33 -11.70
CA LYS A 10 23.40 -17.37 -11.44
C LYS A 10 22.69 -17.20 -10.09
N ARG A 11 23.42 -16.78 -9.04
CA ARG A 11 22.82 -16.52 -7.71
C ARG A 11 21.79 -15.38 -7.74
N ARG A 12 22.12 -14.25 -8.37
CA ARG A 12 21.20 -13.11 -8.51
C ARG A 12 19.92 -13.47 -9.28
N ASN A 13 20.01 -14.26 -10.35
CA ASN A 13 18.80 -14.69 -11.07
C ASN A 13 17.91 -15.64 -10.25
N SER A 14 18.49 -16.42 -9.33
CA SER A 14 17.70 -17.30 -8.45
C SER A 14 16.93 -16.56 -7.36
N GLU A 15 17.48 -15.43 -6.89
CA GLU A 15 16.84 -14.57 -5.89
C GLU A 15 15.74 -13.71 -6.53
N VAL A 16 15.96 -13.19 -7.74
CA VAL A 16 14.93 -12.44 -8.49
C VAL A 16 13.76 -13.35 -8.87
N ASN A 17 14.01 -14.60 -9.28
CA ASN A 17 12.93 -15.57 -9.55
C ASN A 17 12.14 -15.96 -8.29
N LYS A 18 12.76 -16.01 -7.10
CA LYS A 18 12.03 -16.27 -5.85
C LYS A 18 11.07 -15.14 -5.45
N ILE A 19 11.40 -13.90 -5.78
CA ILE A 19 10.52 -12.73 -5.56
C ILE A 19 9.35 -12.77 -6.56
N PHE A 20 9.56 -13.23 -7.79
CA PHE A 20 8.49 -13.38 -8.79
C PHE A 20 7.53 -14.55 -8.49
N ILE A 21 8.02 -15.66 -7.93
CA ILE A 21 7.18 -16.83 -7.60
C ILE A 21 6.23 -16.53 -6.42
N SER A 22 6.54 -15.55 -5.57
CA SER A 22 5.71 -15.26 -4.38
C SER A 22 4.38 -14.56 -4.69
N ASP A 23 4.23 -13.98 -5.88
CA ASP A 23 2.98 -13.34 -6.32
C ASP A 23 2.06 -14.30 -7.10
N GLU A 24 2.59 -15.39 -7.67
CA GLU A 24 1.86 -16.33 -8.51
C GLU A 24 0.88 -17.22 -7.71
N GLU A 25 1.24 -17.57 -6.47
CA GLU A 25 0.37 -18.38 -5.59
C GLU A 25 -0.88 -17.64 -5.08
N LYS A 26 -0.90 -16.30 -5.13
CA LYS A 26 -2.10 -15.52 -4.77
C LYS A 26 -3.09 -15.35 -5.92
N LEU A 27 -2.70 -15.68 -7.15
CA LEU A 27 -3.56 -15.57 -8.32
C LEU A 27 -4.35 -16.85 -8.61
N SER A 28 -3.86 -18.02 -8.18
CA SER A 28 -4.47 -19.32 -8.54
C SER A 28 -5.81 -19.65 -7.87
N LYS A 29 -6.31 -18.81 -6.95
CA LYS A 29 -7.56 -19.06 -6.20
C LYS A 29 -8.70 -18.09 -6.53
N GLN A 30 -8.49 -17.13 -7.42
CA GLN A 30 -9.49 -16.10 -7.68
C GLN A 30 -10.42 -16.58 -8.79
N THR A 31 -11.69 -16.74 -8.47
CA THR A 31 -12.68 -17.01 -9.52
C THR A 31 -12.80 -15.75 -10.39
N PRO A 32 -13.16 -15.87 -11.69
CA PRO A 32 -13.39 -14.70 -12.54
C PRO A 32 -14.37 -13.68 -11.94
N GLN A 33 -15.26 -14.14 -11.06
CA GLN A 33 -16.26 -13.33 -10.37
C GLN A 33 -15.65 -12.47 -9.26
N ASP A 34 -14.60 -12.94 -8.58
CA ASP A 34 -13.91 -12.17 -7.53
C ASP A 34 -13.11 -11.00 -8.10
N LEU A 35 -12.48 -11.21 -9.26
CA LEU A 35 -11.78 -10.15 -9.99
C LEU A 35 -12.73 -9.03 -10.43
N ILE A 36 -13.92 -9.39 -10.90
CA ILE A 36 -14.98 -8.45 -11.26
C ILE A 36 -15.43 -7.65 -10.03
N ARG A 37 -15.67 -8.32 -8.90
CA ARG A 37 -16.07 -7.67 -7.64
C ARG A 37 -15.04 -6.66 -7.16
N GLU A 38 -13.75 -6.98 -7.25
CA GLU A 38 -12.68 -6.09 -6.80
C GLU A 38 -12.55 -4.84 -7.70
N TRP A 39 -12.80 -4.97 -9.01
CA TRP A 39 -12.82 -3.81 -9.93
C TRP A 39 -13.98 -2.86 -9.63
N PHE A 40 -15.13 -3.39 -9.22
CA PHE A 40 -16.31 -2.59 -8.85
C PHE A 40 -16.27 -2.03 -7.42
N LYS A 41 -15.28 -2.41 -6.61
CA LYS A 41 -15.17 -1.95 -5.23
C LYS A 41 -14.67 -0.50 -5.18
N CYS A 42 -15.62 0.43 -5.14
CA CYS A 42 -15.34 1.85 -5.02
C CYS A 42 -14.95 2.24 -3.58
N ILE A 43 -13.85 2.99 -3.41
CA ILE A 43 -13.37 3.51 -2.12
C ILE A 43 -13.42 5.04 -2.02
N CYS A 44 -14.03 5.70 -3.01
CA CYS A 44 -14.07 7.16 -3.15
C CYS A 44 -14.75 7.86 -1.97
N LEU A 45 -15.86 7.29 -1.48
CA LEU A 45 -16.67 7.85 -0.39
C LEU A 45 -16.26 7.36 1.00
N ARG A 46 -15.02 6.86 1.16
CA ARG A 46 -14.52 6.45 2.47
C ARG A 46 -14.50 7.65 3.46
N PRO A 47 -14.86 7.43 4.73
CA PRO A 47 -14.84 8.48 5.74
C PRO A 47 -13.41 8.98 5.98
N SER A 48 -13.30 10.24 6.44
CA SER A 48 -12.02 10.77 6.93
C SER A 48 -11.70 10.18 8.30
N THR A 49 -10.43 9.92 8.55
CA THR A 49 -9.92 9.35 9.80
C THR A 49 -8.79 10.20 10.34
N ASN A 50 -8.37 9.90 11.56
CA ASN A 50 -7.14 10.48 12.09
C ASN A 50 -5.95 9.87 11.38
N ILE A 51 -4.97 10.70 11.06
CA ILE A 51 -3.74 10.30 10.36
C ILE A 51 -2.57 10.71 11.23
N GLU A 52 -1.59 9.81 11.36
CA GLU A 52 -0.32 10.11 12.01
C GLU A 52 0.86 9.82 11.09
N CYS A 53 1.95 10.54 11.32
CA CYS A 53 3.21 10.22 10.68
C CYS A 53 3.84 8.99 11.32
N SER A 54 4.38 8.09 10.48
CA SER A 54 5.10 6.90 10.95
C SER A 54 6.38 7.23 11.72
N ASN A 55 6.91 8.44 11.56
CA ASN A 55 8.09 8.90 12.28
C ASN A 55 7.71 9.47 13.66
N ILE A 56 8.06 8.72 14.71
CA ILE A 56 7.81 9.08 16.11
C ILE A 56 8.40 10.45 16.46
N ASN A 57 9.57 10.81 15.93
CA ASN A 57 10.23 12.09 16.21
C ASN A 57 9.53 13.29 15.54
N CYS A 58 8.69 13.04 14.52
CA CYS A 58 7.96 14.11 13.85
C CYS A 58 6.67 14.49 14.60
N GLY A 59 5.96 13.51 15.15
CA GLY A 59 4.72 13.74 15.91
C GLY A 59 3.56 14.37 15.12
N PHE A 60 3.64 14.44 13.79
CA PHE A 60 2.61 15.05 12.96
C PHE A 60 1.31 14.25 13.01
N LYS A 61 0.21 14.94 13.32
CA LYS A 61 -1.16 14.40 13.34
C LYS A 61 -2.07 15.32 12.55
N ALA A 62 -2.94 14.74 11.74
CA ALA A 62 -3.93 15.47 10.95
C ALA A 62 -5.24 14.68 10.86
N PHE A 63 -6.33 15.37 10.56
CA PHE A 63 -7.61 14.75 10.26
C PHE A 63 -7.85 14.81 8.75
N GLY A 64 -8.09 13.68 8.10
CA GLY A 64 -8.24 13.63 6.65
C GLY A 64 -8.23 12.22 6.10
N ARG A 65 -7.67 12.04 4.91
CA ARG A 65 -7.53 10.71 4.28
C ARG A 65 -6.12 10.48 3.76
N VAL A 66 -5.61 9.26 3.91
CA VAL A 66 -4.34 8.86 3.28
C VAL A 66 -4.63 8.50 1.83
N ARG A 67 -3.90 9.06 0.86
CA ARG A 67 -4.18 8.85 -0.57
C ARG A 67 -4.18 7.36 -0.93
N ARG A 68 -5.28 6.91 -1.53
CA ARG A 68 -5.43 5.56 -2.10
C ARG A 68 -5.99 5.66 -3.52
N LEU A 69 -5.50 4.81 -4.42
CA LEU A 69 -6.05 4.69 -5.76
C LEU A 69 -7.32 3.84 -5.71
N CYS A 70 -8.42 4.37 -6.22
CA CYS A 70 -9.65 3.61 -6.38
C CYS A 70 -9.56 2.79 -7.67
N ARG A 71 -9.75 1.46 -7.59
CA ARG A 71 -9.72 0.58 -8.77
C ARG A 71 -10.89 0.88 -9.72
N ALA A 72 -12.05 1.21 -9.17
CA ALA A 72 -13.22 1.63 -9.95
C ALA A 72 -13.05 3.01 -10.60
N HIS A 73 -12.33 3.93 -9.95
CA HIS A 73 -12.16 5.33 -10.40
C HIS A 73 -10.70 5.77 -10.29
N PRO A 74 -9.80 5.30 -11.16
CA PRO A 74 -8.36 5.53 -11.05
C PRO A 74 -7.94 6.99 -11.27
N THR A 75 -8.76 7.77 -11.95
CA THR A 75 -8.52 9.19 -12.28
C THR A 75 -9.02 10.15 -11.20
N VAL A 76 -9.84 9.67 -10.25
CA VAL A 76 -10.38 10.50 -9.19
C VAL A 76 -9.30 10.71 -8.14
N THR A 77 -8.93 11.97 -7.94
CA THR A 77 -8.02 12.39 -6.87
C THR A 77 -8.70 13.45 -6.02
N TYR A 78 -8.33 13.51 -4.75
CA TYR A 78 -8.89 14.45 -3.81
C TYR A 78 -7.80 15.38 -3.29
N LEU A 79 -8.12 16.67 -3.21
CA LEU A 79 -7.16 17.73 -2.88
C LEU A 79 -6.45 17.52 -1.55
N LEU A 80 -7.14 16.97 -0.55
CA LEU A 80 -6.65 16.83 0.83
C LEU A 80 -6.16 15.41 1.17
N ASP A 81 -6.00 14.54 0.17
CA ASP A 81 -5.49 13.20 0.39
C ASP A 81 -3.96 13.23 0.56
N LEU A 82 -3.50 12.94 1.78
CA LEU A 82 -2.08 12.96 2.15
C LEU A 82 -1.37 11.70 1.64
N GLN A 83 -0.30 11.87 0.85
CA GLN A 83 0.59 10.76 0.47
C GLN A 83 1.72 10.55 1.47
N MET A 84 2.21 11.65 2.03
CA MET A 84 3.36 11.70 2.91
C MET A 84 3.17 12.82 3.93
N CYS A 85 3.94 12.75 5.01
CA CYS A 85 3.96 13.78 6.03
C CYS A 85 4.52 15.08 5.44
N PRO A 86 3.84 16.23 5.57
CA PRO A 86 4.35 17.50 5.05
C PRO A 86 5.61 17.99 5.78
N ASN A 87 5.86 17.50 7.00
CA ASN A 87 6.99 17.96 7.82
C ASN A 87 8.28 17.19 7.55
N CYS A 88 8.21 15.86 7.49
CA CYS A 88 9.40 15.01 7.37
C CYS A 88 9.41 14.12 6.12
N LEU A 89 8.39 14.25 5.25
CA LEU A 89 8.23 13.50 4.00
C LEU A 89 8.18 11.97 4.18
N GLN A 90 8.02 11.50 5.42
CA GLN A 90 7.84 10.08 5.74
C GLN A 90 6.41 9.63 5.47
N THR A 91 6.20 8.32 5.50
CA THR A 91 4.87 7.72 5.34
C THR A 91 3.91 8.20 6.43
N VAL A 92 2.62 8.17 6.09
CA VAL A 92 1.53 8.47 7.01
C VAL A 92 0.57 7.27 7.03
N HIS A 93 -0.02 7.00 8.19
CA HIS A 93 -0.97 5.92 8.36
C HIS A 93 -2.27 6.43 8.98
N GLU A 94 -3.37 5.79 8.60
CA GLU A 94 -4.68 6.03 9.19
C GLU A 94 -4.72 5.34 10.57
N LEU A 95 -5.10 6.08 11.59
CA LEU A 95 -5.41 5.55 12.90
C LEU A 95 -6.84 5.01 12.90
N PRO A 96 -7.07 3.83 13.51
CA PRO A 96 -8.42 3.35 13.75
C PRO A 96 -9.16 4.38 14.62
N SER A 97 -10.38 4.72 14.24
CA SER A 97 -11.25 5.57 15.06
C SER A 97 -11.39 4.90 16.42
N ARG A 98 -10.88 5.57 17.48
CA ARG A 98 -10.88 5.14 18.89
C ARG A 98 -12.29 5.09 19.51
N ASN A 99 -13.29 4.59 18.78
CA ASN A 99 -14.67 4.53 19.23
C ASN A 99 -15.03 3.22 19.97
N ASP A 100 -14.04 2.44 20.40
CA ASP A 100 -14.25 1.24 21.24
C ASP A 100 -14.13 1.54 22.75
N GLU A 101 -14.43 2.76 23.20
CA GLU A 101 -14.63 3.08 24.61
C GLU A 101 -15.84 4.01 24.77
N LYS A 102 -17.05 3.48 24.61
CA LYS A 102 -18.25 4.08 25.23
C LYS A 102 -19.17 3.01 25.80
N TYR A 103 -19.04 2.88 27.12
CA TYR A 103 -20.03 2.54 28.16
C TYR A 103 -20.78 1.21 28.08
#